data_AF-A0A944T8N0-F1
#
_entry.id   AF-A0A944T8N0-F1
#
_cell.length_a   1.000
_cell.length_b   1.000
_cell.length_c   1.000
_cell.angle_alpha   90.00
_cell.angle_beta   90.00
_cell.angle_gamma   90.00
#
_symmetry.space_group_name_H-M   'P 1'
#
loop_
_entity.id
_entity.type
_entity.pdbx_description
1 polymer ?
#
loop_
_entity_poly.entity_id
_entity_poly.type
_entity_poly.pdbx_seq_one_letter_code
_entity_poly.pdbx_strand_id
1 'polypeptide(L)'
;MKKYSTIFIAGINRSGGSLLARLFDGHSNILSYPIELGFPTLDNFYKVSSSYGGVPQTIPDYKNGIDDIFELLEIPSNKPKIITQWGKEQSDPIGVRENYLEKVFYGNVETNFDFNKFTSLYTSYAKNCNDIASLYDARHNAYFESWDSGKHMNNQEHVMMHSSGGLYLSNIETFYEKFHNPIILFPIRNIMGYVAAEKTRLARRYYGSRRFAWPRLPNMFVKNFKSYDLTGQIYSWLSAMTRVKLLQEKHGINENFIVYRHERLTSEPIKTMQELSSQMKINYEKILLEPTIAGHNWLGNSQYGPLKGISNNISKNYSKVLNNDEIKLIQSMTTELTDDLYQQTTPVDLTSISSKKFFDYKYQKDYFKDEAKISLYYSLVNASKRSMTIKTVEKYAVIAVLFSIYVRIMHIPRMIKIKYFNKTGKQNYT
;
A
#
# COMPACT_ATOMS: atom_id res chain seq x y z
N MET A 1 -24.47 15.24 -3.05
CA MET A 1 -23.07 14.82 -2.80
C MET A 1 -22.22 15.13 -4.00
N LYS A 2 -20.95 15.47 -3.79
CA LYS A 2 -20.01 15.68 -4.89
C LYS A 2 -19.62 14.34 -5.52
N LYS A 3 -19.56 14.30 -6.85
CA LYS A 3 -18.98 13.17 -7.60
C LYS A 3 -17.50 13.44 -7.81
N TYR A 4 -16.65 12.46 -7.56
CA TYR A 4 -15.20 12.64 -7.69
C TYR A 4 -14.63 11.85 -8.87
N SER A 5 -13.66 12.46 -9.56
CA SER A 5 -12.76 11.70 -10.43
C SER A 5 -11.84 10.85 -9.55
N THR A 6 -11.80 9.53 -9.77
CA THR A 6 -11.11 8.61 -8.83
C THR A 6 -9.70 8.28 -9.30
N ILE A 7 -8.70 8.64 -8.49
CA ILE A 7 -7.30 8.26 -8.70
C ILE A 7 -6.96 7.09 -7.77
N PHE A 8 -6.60 5.94 -8.32
CA PHE A 8 -6.24 4.75 -7.56
C PHE A 8 -4.77 4.38 -7.74
N ILE A 9 -3.96 4.52 -6.68
CA ILE A 9 -2.59 4.04 -6.66
C ILE A 9 -2.59 2.53 -6.37
N ALA A 10 -2.59 1.74 -7.45
CA ALA A 10 -2.76 0.29 -7.45
C ALA A 10 -1.44 -0.48 -7.23
N GLY A 11 -0.62 -0.07 -6.27
CA GLY A 11 0.70 -0.67 -6.05
C GLY A 11 0.66 -2.09 -5.47
N ILE A 12 1.78 -2.80 -5.57
CA ILE A 12 2.05 -3.96 -4.70
C ILE A 12 2.65 -3.49 -3.37
N ASN A 13 2.65 -4.35 -2.33
CA ASN A 13 3.31 -4.02 -1.06
C ASN A 13 4.75 -3.57 -1.31
N ARG A 14 5.19 -2.51 -0.61
CA ARG A 14 6.55 -1.97 -0.69
C ARG A 14 6.96 -1.41 -2.05
N SER A 15 6.02 -1.10 -2.95
CA SER A 15 6.27 -0.43 -4.22
C SER A 15 6.55 1.07 -4.12
N GLY A 16 6.19 1.71 -3.01
CA GLY A 16 6.36 3.16 -2.81
C GLY A 16 5.07 3.98 -2.97
N GLY A 17 3.91 3.33 -3.19
CA GLY A 17 2.62 4.02 -3.35
C GLY A 17 2.25 4.99 -2.21
N SER A 18 2.62 4.68 -0.96
CA SER A 18 2.39 5.62 0.14
C SER A 18 3.17 6.93 0.01
N LEU A 19 4.38 6.95 -0.59
CA LEU A 19 5.07 8.23 -0.82
C LEU A 19 4.30 9.06 -1.83
N LEU A 20 3.84 8.45 -2.93
CA LEU A 20 3.09 9.15 -3.96
C LEU A 20 1.78 9.74 -3.43
N ALA A 21 1.02 8.98 -2.63
CA ALA A 21 -0.20 9.48 -1.99
C ALA A 21 0.05 10.70 -1.09
N ARG A 22 1.24 10.80 -0.49
CA ARG A 22 1.64 11.93 0.36
C ARG A 22 2.13 13.12 -0.44
N LEU A 23 2.73 12.91 -1.62
CA LEU A 23 3.08 14.00 -2.54
C LEU A 23 1.82 14.67 -3.11
N PHE A 24 0.75 13.92 -3.34
CA PHE A 24 -0.52 14.47 -3.82
C PHE A 24 -1.46 15.00 -2.73
N ASP A 25 -1.18 14.78 -1.45
CA ASP A 25 -2.05 15.19 -0.33
C ASP A 25 -2.24 16.71 -0.25
N GLY A 26 -1.21 17.48 -0.57
CA GLY A 26 -1.25 18.95 -0.55
C GLY A 26 -1.76 19.61 -1.84
N HIS A 27 -2.10 18.83 -2.87
CA HIS A 27 -2.51 19.36 -4.17
C HIS A 27 -3.90 20.00 -4.11
N SER A 28 -4.06 21.21 -4.67
CA SER A 28 -5.30 21.99 -4.51
C SER A 28 -6.57 21.34 -5.06
N ASN A 29 -6.43 20.41 -6.03
CA ASN A 29 -7.55 19.70 -6.67
C ASN A 29 -7.75 18.23 -6.23
N ILE A 30 -6.99 17.72 -5.25
CA ILE A 30 -7.03 16.29 -4.87
C ILE A 30 -7.34 16.14 -3.37
N LEU A 31 -8.32 15.30 -3.04
CA LEU A 31 -8.53 14.79 -1.69
C LEU A 31 -7.78 13.46 -1.51
N SER A 32 -6.75 13.41 -0.67
CA SER A 32 -5.95 12.21 -0.42
C SER A 32 -6.34 11.55 0.90
N TYR A 33 -6.60 10.24 0.87
CA TYR A 33 -6.83 9.48 2.10
C TYR A 33 -5.55 9.36 2.94
N PRO A 34 -5.60 9.59 4.26
CA PRO A 34 -4.43 9.45 5.12
C PRO A 34 -4.00 8.00 5.34
N ILE A 35 -4.74 7.03 4.77
CA ILE A 35 -4.58 5.59 4.95
C ILE A 35 -4.49 4.84 3.62
N GLU A 36 -4.05 3.58 3.69
CA GLU A 36 -4.27 2.66 2.58
C GLU A 36 -5.76 2.34 2.53
N LEU A 37 -6.39 2.70 1.41
CA LEU A 37 -7.78 2.42 1.12
C LEU A 37 -7.86 1.74 -0.23
N GLY A 38 -8.20 0.46 -0.24
CA GLY A 38 -8.44 -0.34 -1.43
C GLY A 38 -9.90 -0.75 -1.57
N PHE A 39 -10.13 -1.71 -2.46
CA PHE A 39 -11.42 -2.38 -2.63
C PHE A 39 -11.54 -3.60 -1.68
N PRO A 40 -12.77 -4.07 -1.41
CA PRO A 40 -12.99 -5.29 -0.63
C PRO A 40 -12.17 -6.48 -1.11
N THR A 41 -11.86 -7.36 -0.17
CA THR A 41 -11.09 -8.58 -0.41
C THR A 41 -11.94 -9.57 -1.20
N LEU A 42 -11.34 -10.23 -2.19
CA LEU A 42 -11.98 -11.32 -2.94
C LEU A 42 -11.52 -12.67 -2.38
N ASP A 43 -12.30 -13.29 -1.51
CA ASP A 43 -11.99 -14.57 -0.85
C ASP A 43 -13.04 -15.68 -1.08
N ASN A 44 -14.03 -15.43 -1.93
CA ASN A 44 -15.06 -16.39 -2.32
C ASN A 44 -14.52 -17.63 -3.06
N PHE A 45 -13.38 -17.51 -3.75
CA PHE A 45 -12.78 -18.60 -4.53
C PHE A 45 -11.80 -19.47 -3.74
N TYR A 46 -11.32 -19.01 -2.58
CA TYR A 46 -10.28 -19.71 -1.80
C TYR A 46 -10.26 -19.22 -0.35
N LYS A 47 -10.08 -20.15 0.58
CA LYS A 47 -9.98 -19.80 2.00
C LYS A 47 -8.60 -19.20 2.31
N VAL A 48 -8.56 -17.90 2.55
CA VAL A 48 -7.36 -17.22 3.08
C VAL A 48 -7.16 -17.62 4.54
N SER A 49 -6.30 -18.61 4.79
CA SER A 49 -5.99 -19.09 6.15
C SER A 49 -5.19 -18.07 6.98
N SER A 50 -4.58 -17.07 6.33
CA SER A 50 -3.89 -15.97 7.00
C SER A 50 -3.85 -14.72 6.11
N SER A 51 -4.09 -13.53 6.69
CA SER A 51 -3.95 -12.26 5.96
C SER A 51 -2.51 -12.12 5.42
N TYR A 52 -2.36 -12.15 4.09
CA TYR A 52 -1.12 -11.81 3.41
C TYR A 52 -1.23 -10.48 2.65
N GLY A 53 -0.14 -9.99 2.09
CA GLY A 53 -0.15 -8.74 1.31
C GLY A 53 -0.42 -9.10 -0.14
N GLY A 54 -1.18 -8.30 -0.88
CA GLY A 54 -1.55 -8.66 -2.25
C GLY A 54 -2.58 -9.78 -2.31
N VAL A 55 -3.49 -9.83 -1.33
CA VAL A 55 -4.73 -10.59 -1.50
C VAL A 55 -5.53 -9.89 -2.61
N PRO A 56 -6.02 -10.63 -3.62
CA PRO A 56 -6.95 -10.11 -4.62
C PRO A 56 -8.09 -9.32 -4.03
N GLN A 57 -8.50 -8.28 -4.76
CA GLN A 57 -9.59 -7.39 -4.40
C GLN A 57 -10.67 -7.47 -5.47
N THR A 58 -11.88 -7.05 -5.15
CA THR A 58 -12.99 -6.95 -6.10
C THR A 58 -13.83 -5.71 -5.82
N ILE A 59 -14.35 -5.09 -6.88
CA ILE A 59 -15.43 -4.13 -6.76
C ILE A 59 -16.73 -4.93 -6.66
N PRO A 60 -17.44 -4.91 -5.53
CA PRO A 60 -18.67 -5.66 -5.40
C PRO A 60 -19.79 -5.04 -6.24
N ASP A 61 -20.76 -5.86 -6.62
CA ASP A 61 -22.04 -5.34 -7.10
C ASP A 61 -22.82 -4.74 -5.93
N TYR A 62 -23.65 -3.73 -6.23
CA TYR A 62 -24.45 -3.03 -5.24
C TYR A 62 -25.89 -2.91 -5.71
N LYS A 63 -26.83 -3.22 -4.81
CA LYS A 63 -28.27 -3.02 -4.98
C LYS A 63 -28.81 -2.26 -3.77
N ASN A 64 -29.29 -1.05 -4.05
CA ASN A 64 -29.85 -0.16 -3.03
C ASN A 64 -30.99 -0.84 -2.25
N GLY A 65 -30.97 -0.66 -0.93
CA GLY A 65 -31.98 -1.19 -0.02
C GLY A 65 -31.91 -2.70 0.25
N ILE A 66 -30.97 -3.42 -0.37
CA ILE A 66 -30.77 -4.86 -0.18
C ILE A 66 -29.49 -5.11 0.61
N ASP A 67 -28.39 -4.49 0.20
CA ASP A 67 -27.06 -4.79 0.77
C ASP A 67 -26.78 -4.00 2.06
N ASP A 68 -26.06 -4.62 3.00
CA ASP A 68 -25.45 -3.90 4.11
C ASP A 68 -24.25 -3.08 3.58
N ILE A 69 -24.46 -1.78 3.43
CA ILE A 69 -23.47 -0.84 2.88
C ILE A 69 -22.17 -0.73 3.68
N PHE A 70 -22.16 -1.16 4.95
CA PHE A 70 -20.98 -1.19 5.79
C PHE A 70 -20.19 -2.47 5.53
N GLU A 71 -20.86 -3.62 5.55
CA GLU A 71 -20.23 -4.91 5.23
C GLU A 71 -19.69 -4.93 3.80
N LEU A 72 -20.48 -4.46 2.84
CA LEU A 72 -20.15 -4.47 1.40
C LEU A 72 -18.83 -3.77 1.08
N LEU A 73 -18.53 -2.66 1.76
CA LEU A 73 -17.31 -1.86 1.54
C LEU A 73 -16.24 -2.06 2.62
N GLU A 74 -16.38 -3.10 3.45
CA GLU A 74 -15.53 -3.41 4.61
C GLU A 74 -15.36 -2.20 5.56
N ILE A 75 -16.41 -1.40 5.72
CA ILE A 75 -16.46 -0.24 6.61
C ILE A 75 -16.93 -0.72 7.99
N PRO A 76 -16.24 -0.38 9.08
CA PRO A 76 -16.74 -0.73 10.41
C PRO A 76 -18.07 -0.02 10.67
N SER A 77 -19.10 -0.79 11.07
CA SER A 77 -20.42 -0.26 11.46
C SER A 77 -20.41 0.39 12.86
N ASN A 78 -19.40 0.06 13.66
CA ASN A 78 -19.23 0.54 15.03
C ASN A 78 -17.85 1.16 15.21
N LYS A 79 -17.72 2.11 16.14
CA LYS A 79 -16.45 2.80 16.40
C LYS A 79 -15.36 1.78 16.73
N PRO A 80 -14.25 1.74 15.97
CA PRO A 80 -13.19 0.76 16.19
C PRO A 80 -12.62 0.83 17.60
N LYS A 81 -12.40 -0.35 18.21
CA LYS A 81 -11.76 -0.46 19.52
C LYS A 81 -10.25 -0.44 19.38
N ILE A 82 -9.58 0.33 20.24
CA ILE A 82 -8.13 0.38 20.30
C ILE A 82 -7.60 -0.90 20.97
N ILE A 83 -6.75 -1.65 20.27
CA ILE A 83 -6.13 -2.87 20.83
C ILE A 83 -4.80 -2.48 21.50
N THR A 84 -4.74 -2.66 22.82
CA THR A 84 -3.59 -2.26 23.65
C THR A 84 -2.77 -3.45 24.15
N GLN A 85 -2.91 -4.62 23.50
CA GLN A 85 -2.12 -5.81 23.84
C GLN A 85 -0.86 -5.84 22.99
N TRP A 86 0.31 -6.00 23.64
CA TRP A 86 1.59 -6.12 22.93
C TRP A 86 1.47 -7.26 21.92
N GLY A 87 1.65 -6.86 20.68
CA GLY A 87 1.71 -7.74 19.55
C GLY A 87 0.39 -8.17 18.94
N LYS A 88 -0.73 -7.61 19.42
CA LYS A 88 -2.04 -7.74 18.79
C LYS A 88 -2.56 -6.39 18.30
N GLU A 89 -1.76 -5.33 18.36
CA GLU A 89 -2.15 -4.03 17.82
C GLU A 89 -2.43 -4.14 16.31
N GLN A 90 -3.59 -3.65 15.89
CA GLN A 90 -3.98 -3.61 14.48
C GLN A 90 -3.91 -2.17 13.93
N SER A 91 -3.97 -2.01 12.62
CA SER A 91 -4.21 -0.70 12.02
C SER A 91 -5.62 -0.23 12.36
N ASP A 92 -5.81 1.08 12.51
CA ASP A 92 -7.15 1.63 12.65
C ASP A 92 -7.86 1.58 11.29
N PRO A 93 -9.03 0.95 11.14
CA PRO A 93 -9.69 0.76 9.85
C PRO A 93 -10.23 2.07 9.25
N ILE A 94 -10.52 3.07 10.09
CA ILE A 94 -10.82 4.44 9.63
C ILE A 94 -9.51 5.21 9.46
N GLY A 95 -8.54 4.93 10.31
CA GLY A 95 -7.18 5.43 10.14
C GLY A 95 -6.94 6.87 10.60
N VAL A 96 -8.01 7.49 11.08
CA VAL A 96 -8.05 8.77 11.78
C VAL A 96 -8.85 8.58 13.05
N ARG A 97 -8.33 9.09 14.17
CA ARG A 97 -9.07 9.31 15.40
C ARG A 97 -8.40 10.45 16.15
N GLU A 98 -8.95 10.83 17.30
CA GLU A 98 -8.39 11.90 18.13
C GLU A 98 -6.86 11.75 18.35
N ASN A 99 -6.10 12.73 17.85
CA ASN A 99 -4.64 12.83 17.86
C ASN A 99 -3.89 11.63 17.27
N TYR A 100 -4.47 10.98 16.26
CA TYR A 100 -3.90 9.82 15.61
C TYR A 100 -4.20 9.79 14.11
N LEU A 101 -3.14 9.64 13.31
CA LEU A 101 -3.20 9.27 11.91
C LEU A 101 -2.36 8.02 11.68
N GLU A 102 -2.94 7.01 11.05
CA GLU A 102 -2.32 5.69 10.79
C GLU A 102 -0.93 5.80 10.10
N LYS A 103 -0.77 6.78 9.20
CA LYS A 103 0.48 6.98 8.47
C LYS A 103 1.42 8.01 9.11
N VAL A 104 1.16 8.48 10.34
CA VAL A 104 2.04 9.40 11.10
C VAL A 104 2.62 8.68 12.31
N PHE A 105 3.64 7.85 12.09
CA PHE A 105 4.30 7.17 13.21
C PHE A 105 5.30 8.08 13.93
N TYR A 106 6.12 8.84 13.17
CA TYR A 106 7.21 9.63 13.74
C TYR A 106 6.82 11.05 14.14
N GLY A 107 5.68 11.57 13.66
CA GLY A 107 5.17 12.91 14.00
C GLY A 107 4.17 12.90 15.16
N ASN A 108 3.82 14.08 15.65
CA ASN A 108 2.59 14.30 16.41
C ASN A 108 1.60 14.97 15.47
N VAL A 109 0.32 14.66 15.62
CA VAL A 109 -0.75 15.24 14.81
C VAL A 109 -1.91 15.59 15.72
N GLU A 110 -2.45 16.79 15.51
CA GLU A 110 -3.72 17.19 16.08
C GLU A 110 -4.78 16.95 15.02
N THR A 111 -5.70 16.03 15.32
CA THR A 111 -6.77 15.65 14.40
C THR A 111 -7.88 14.96 15.19
N ASN A 112 -9.08 14.90 14.63
CA ASN A 112 -10.20 14.18 15.18
C ASN A 112 -11.08 13.62 14.07
N PHE A 113 -11.71 12.48 14.34
CA PHE A 113 -12.68 11.87 13.44
C PHE A 113 -13.99 11.63 14.17
N ASP A 114 -15.05 12.28 13.71
CA ASP A 114 -16.39 12.09 14.24
C ASP A 114 -17.04 10.87 13.58
N PHE A 115 -16.88 9.71 14.23
CA PHE A 115 -17.41 8.45 13.74
C PHE A 115 -18.95 8.41 13.69
N ASN A 116 -19.63 9.11 14.59
CA ASN A 116 -21.09 9.16 14.62
C ASN A 116 -21.61 10.02 13.47
N LYS A 117 -20.95 11.16 13.20
CA LYS A 117 -21.22 11.97 12.01
C LYS A 117 -20.97 11.16 10.74
N PHE A 118 -19.87 10.41 10.66
CA PHE A 118 -19.54 9.59 9.49
C PHE A 118 -20.63 8.55 9.19
N THR A 119 -21.01 7.75 10.18
CA THR A 119 -22.03 6.70 10.01
C THR A 119 -23.40 7.30 9.64
N SER A 120 -23.78 8.41 10.27
CA SER A 120 -25.02 9.13 9.96
C SER A 120 -25.03 9.68 8.53
N LEU A 121 -23.97 10.40 8.13
CA LEU A 121 -23.85 10.95 6.77
C LEU A 121 -23.80 9.84 5.72
N TYR A 122 -22.96 8.82 5.91
CA TYR A 122 -22.84 7.73 4.95
C TYR A 122 -24.16 6.99 4.75
N THR A 123 -24.90 6.71 5.82
CA THR A 123 -26.24 6.08 5.74
C THR A 123 -27.23 6.99 5.01
N SER A 124 -27.25 8.29 5.32
CA SER A 124 -28.14 9.26 4.68
C SER A 124 -27.87 9.36 3.18
N TYR A 125 -26.59 9.45 2.83
CA TYR A 125 -26.08 9.55 1.48
C TYR A 125 -26.34 8.29 0.64
N ALA A 126 -26.10 7.11 1.22
CA ALA A 126 -26.28 5.83 0.56
C ALA A 126 -27.72 5.55 0.09
N LYS A 127 -28.74 6.12 0.77
CA LYS A 127 -30.16 5.97 0.38
C LYS A 127 -30.44 6.39 -1.05
N ASN A 128 -29.68 7.34 -1.58
CA ASN A 128 -29.85 7.88 -2.93
C ASN A 128 -28.87 7.29 -3.95
N CYS A 129 -28.03 6.33 -3.52
CA CYS A 129 -27.05 5.67 -4.38
C CYS A 129 -27.72 4.48 -5.08
N ASN A 130 -27.58 4.39 -6.40
CA ASN A 130 -28.15 3.29 -7.19
C ASN A 130 -27.08 2.35 -7.77
N ASP A 131 -25.81 2.71 -7.62
CA ASP A 131 -24.67 1.96 -8.15
C ASP A 131 -23.46 2.08 -7.22
N ILE A 132 -22.48 1.18 -7.40
CA ILE A 132 -21.31 1.09 -6.53
C ILE A 132 -20.46 2.37 -6.55
N ALA A 133 -20.36 3.07 -7.68
CA ALA A 133 -19.55 4.28 -7.79
C ALA A 133 -20.16 5.43 -6.97
N SER A 134 -21.47 5.61 -7.06
CA SER A 134 -22.21 6.56 -6.23
C SER A 134 -22.13 6.23 -4.73
N LEU A 135 -22.04 4.95 -4.36
CA LEU A 135 -21.83 4.53 -2.97
C LEU A 135 -20.40 4.87 -2.49
N TYR A 136 -19.39 4.73 -3.36
CA TYR A 136 -18.04 5.21 -3.08
C TYR A 136 -18.00 6.74 -2.93
N ASP A 137 -18.68 7.49 -3.80
CA ASP A 137 -18.83 8.95 -3.63
C ASP A 137 -19.47 9.28 -2.27
N ALA A 138 -20.51 8.53 -1.85
CA ALA A 138 -21.10 8.68 -0.52
C ALA A 138 -20.08 8.46 0.61
N ARG A 139 -19.25 7.42 0.50
CA ARG A 139 -18.16 7.16 1.44
C ARG A 139 -17.16 8.31 1.46
N HIS A 140 -16.76 8.83 0.31
CA HIS A 140 -15.79 9.91 0.19
C HIS A 140 -16.30 11.19 0.87
N ASN A 141 -17.50 11.66 0.50
CA ASN A 141 -18.10 12.84 1.10
C ASN A 141 -18.25 12.66 2.62
N ALA A 142 -18.89 11.56 3.08
CA ALA A 142 -19.10 11.33 4.51
C ALA A 142 -17.78 11.25 5.31
N TYR A 143 -16.74 10.62 4.76
CA TYR A 143 -15.45 10.49 5.42
C TYR A 143 -14.77 11.85 5.62
N PHE A 144 -14.62 12.63 4.54
CA PHE A 144 -13.90 13.91 4.62
C PHE A 144 -14.71 14.97 5.38
N GLU A 145 -16.05 14.95 5.33
CA GLU A 145 -16.90 15.83 6.16
C GLU A 145 -16.79 15.54 7.66
N SER A 146 -16.47 14.28 8.01
CA SER A 146 -16.37 13.81 9.40
C SER A 146 -14.95 13.91 9.96
N TRP A 147 -13.97 14.12 9.09
CA TRP A 147 -12.58 14.33 9.46
C TRP A 147 -12.30 15.82 9.72
N ASP A 148 -11.88 16.16 10.94
CA ASP A 148 -11.57 17.54 11.35
C ASP A 148 -12.70 18.53 11.00
N SER A 149 -13.95 18.09 11.14
CA SER A 149 -15.16 18.85 10.78
C SER A 149 -15.18 19.36 9.34
N GLY A 150 -14.63 18.61 8.39
CA GLY A 150 -14.62 18.97 6.98
C GLY A 150 -13.49 19.91 6.56
N LYS A 151 -12.54 20.22 7.46
CA LYS A 151 -11.44 21.17 7.20
C LYS A 151 -10.60 20.83 5.95
N HIS A 152 -10.53 19.55 5.58
CA HIS A 152 -9.74 19.08 4.43
C HIS A 152 -10.51 19.21 3.10
N MET A 153 -11.83 19.45 3.16
CA MET A 153 -12.68 19.63 2.00
C MET A 153 -12.72 21.09 1.55
N ASN A 154 -12.47 21.28 0.27
CA ASN A 154 -12.64 22.52 -0.48
C ASN A 154 -13.33 22.14 -1.81
N ASN A 155 -12.89 22.73 -2.93
CA ASN A 155 -13.46 22.49 -4.25
C ASN A 155 -12.74 21.38 -5.04
N GLN A 156 -12.00 20.48 -4.40
CA GLN A 156 -11.25 19.40 -5.08
C GLN A 156 -12.16 18.49 -5.92
N GLU A 157 -11.79 18.23 -7.17
CA GLU A 157 -12.55 17.41 -8.13
C GLU A 157 -12.13 15.94 -8.11
N HIS A 158 -10.96 15.64 -7.55
CA HIS A 158 -10.42 14.29 -7.50
C HIS A 158 -10.37 13.74 -6.08
N VAL A 159 -10.54 12.43 -5.96
CA VAL A 159 -10.25 11.67 -4.75
C VAL A 159 -9.16 10.65 -5.03
N MET A 160 -8.19 10.54 -4.13
CA MET A 160 -7.06 9.64 -4.26
C MET A 160 -7.09 8.53 -3.20
N MET A 161 -7.15 7.31 -3.70
CA MET A 161 -7.07 6.06 -2.95
C MET A 161 -5.72 5.38 -3.22
N HIS A 162 -5.23 4.58 -2.28
CA HIS A 162 -4.05 3.75 -2.51
C HIS A 162 -4.12 2.42 -1.77
N SER A 163 -3.70 1.34 -2.41
CA SER A 163 -3.71 0.00 -1.82
C SER A 163 -2.44 -0.74 -2.17
N SER A 164 -1.82 -1.40 -1.19
CA SER A 164 -0.70 -2.33 -1.42
C SER A 164 -1.12 -3.65 -2.08
N GLY A 165 -2.42 -3.87 -2.30
CA GLY A 165 -2.97 -5.00 -3.07
C GLY A 165 -3.69 -4.56 -4.33
N GLY A 166 -3.66 -3.26 -4.68
CA GLY A 166 -4.53 -2.70 -5.70
C GLY A 166 -4.29 -3.23 -7.12
N LEU A 167 -3.07 -3.71 -7.42
CA LEU A 167 -2.76 -4.35 -8.71
C LEU A 167 -3.62 -5.60 -8.96
N TYR A 168 -4.03 -6.26 -7.89
CA TYR A 168 -4.79 -7.50 -7.93
C TYR A 168 -6.29 -7.24 -7.79
N LEU A 169 -6.76 -6.05 -8.19
CA LEU A 169 -8.17 -5.83 -8.47
C LEU A 169 -8.56 -6.73 -9.65
N SER A 170 -9.35 -7.74 -9.32
CA SER A 170 -9.69 -8.86 -10.20
C SER A 170 -10.57 -8.42 -11.36
N ASN A 171 -11.60 -7.63 -11.06
CA ASN A 171 -12.53 -7.02 -11.99
C ASN A 171 -12.19 -5.55 -12.28
N ILE A 172 -10.94 -5.26 -12.66
CA ILE A 172 -10.47 -3.89 -12.92
C ILE A 172 -11.30 -3.16 -14.00
N GLU A 173 -11.96 -3.87 -14.91
CA GLU A 173 -12.87 -3.27 -15.90
C GLU A 173 -14.03 -2.55 -15.24
N THR A 174 -14.58 -3.12 -14.16
CA THR A 174 -15.64 -2.47 -13.37
C THR A 174 -15.20 -1.10 -12.85
N PHE A 175 -13.91 -0.92 -12.56
CA PHE A 175 -13.36 0.37 -12.18
C PHE A 175 -13.46 1.37 -13.34
N TYR A 176 -13.00 0.97 -14.54
CA TYR A 176 -13.04 1.80 -15.74
C TYR A 176 -14.47 2.11 -16.21
N GLU A 177 -15.39 1.16 -16.05
CA GLU A 177 -16.78 1.27 -16.51
C GLU A 177 -17.65 2.09 -15.57
N LYS A 178 -17.53 1.89 -14.25
CA LYS A 178 -18.47 2.46 -13.27
C LYS A 178 -17.96 3.76 -12.63
N PHE A 179 -16.65 3.93 -12.44
CA PHE A 179 -16.12 5.10 -11.74
C PHE A 179 -15.96 6.30 -12.69
N HIS A 180 -16.18 7.51 -12.17
CA HIS A 180 -16.04 8.73 -12.95
C HIS A 180 -14.57 9.05 -13.21
N ASN A 181 -14.20 9.27 -14.47
CA ASN A 181 -12.84 9.60 -14.94
C ASN A 181 -11.74 8.85 -14.14
N PRO A 182 -11.78 7.51 -14.15
CA PRO A 182 -10.91 6.70 -13.31
C PRO A 182 -9.48 6.85 -13.79
N ILE A 183 -8.51 6.96 -12.89
CA ILE A 183 -7.08 6.97 -13.20
C ILE A 183 -6.40 5.95 -12.28
N ILE A 184 -5.62 5.05 -12.85
CA ILE A 184 -4.80 4.10 -12.09
C ILE A 184 -3.33 4.49 -12.20
N LEU A 185 -2.66 4.59 -11.06
CA LEU A 185 -1.22 4.81 -10.98
C LEU A 185 -0.53 3.55 -10.45
N PHE A 186 0.42 3.01 -11.21
CA PHE A 186 1.22 1.87 -10.79
C PHE A 186 2.69 2.25 -10.53
N PRO A 187 3.14 2.24 -9.27
CA PRO A 187 4.57 2.34 -8.94
C PRO A 187 5.33 1.04 -9.17
N ILE A 188 6.35 1.08 -10.02
CA ILE A 188 7.39 0.04 -10.12
C ILE A 188 8.54 0.41 -9.20
N ARG A 189 8.90 -0.50 -8.30
CA ARG A 189 10.12 -0.39 -7.48
C ARG A 189 11.15 -1.41 -7.92
N ASN A 190 12.42 -1.03 -7.86
CA ASN A 190 13.54 -1.93 -8.08
C ASN A 190 13.44 -3.18 -7.18
N ILE A 191 13.66 -4.35 -7.78
CA ILE A 191 13.57 -5.66 -7.12
C ILE A 191 14.45 -5.77 -5.86
N MET A 192 15.68 -5.23 -5.88
CA MET A 192 16.57 -5.25 -4.72
C MET A 192 15.96 -4.47 -3.55
N GLY A 193 15.40 -3.30 -3.84
CA GLY A 193 14.72 -2.47 -2.84
C GLY A 193 13.44 -3.12 -2.30
N TYR A 194 12.70 -3.81 -3.17
CA TYR A 194 11.50 -4.58 -2.81
C TYR A 194 11.85 -5.74 -1.86
N VAL A 195 12.75 -6.64 -2.28
CA VAL A 195 13.19 -7.81 -1.50
C VAL A 195 13.83 -7.38 -0.18
N ALA A 196 14.73 -6.40 -0.20
CA ALA A 196 15.36 -5.89 1.01
C ALA A 196 14.35 -5.37 2.05
N ALA A 197 13.28 -4.69 1.59
CA ALA A 197 12.25 -4.18 2.48
C ALA A 197 11.40 -5.30 3.10
N GLU A 198 11.06 -6.34 2.34
CA GLU A 198 10.31 -7.50 2.86
C GLU A 198 11.17 -8.39 3.74
N LYS A 199 12.43 -8.69 3.37
CA LYS A 199 13.38 -9.39 4.24
C LYS A 199 13.53 -8.67 5.58
N THR A 200 13.72 -7.35 5.56
CA THR A 200 13.83 -6.54 6.80
C THR A 200 12.59 -6.71 7.68
N ARG A 201 11.39 -6.70 7.09
CA ARG A 201 10.13 -6.89 7.82
C ARG A 201 10.03 -8.29 8.43
N LEU A 202 10.35 -9.34 7.66
CA LEU A 202 10.29 -10.72 8.11
C LEU A 202 11.29 -10.99 9.23
N ALA A 203 12.55 -10.57 9.05
CA ALA A 203 13.58 -10.67 10.09
C ALA A 203 13.13 -9.98 11.37
N ARG A 204 12.62 -8.75 11.27
CA ARG A 204 12.10 -7.99 12.40
C ARG A 204 11.02 -8.74 13.18
N ARG A 205 10.04 -9.32 12.48
CA ARG A 205 9.00 -10.14 13.12
C ARG A 205 9.60 -11.38 13.79
N TYR A 206 10.54 -12.05 13.14
CA TYR A 206 11.23 -13.22 13.69
C TYR A 206 11.99 -12.91 14.99
N TYR A 207 12.73 -11.80 15.04
CA TYR A 207 13.46 -11.37 16.24
C TYR A 207 12.57 -10.63 17.26
N GLY A 208 11.26 -10.54 17.04
CA GLY A 208 10.31 -9.90 17.96
C GLY A 208 10.28 -8.36 17.92
N SER A 209 11.23 -7.71 17.24
CA SER A 209 11.14 -6.29 16.92
C SER A 209 10.15 -6.04 15.79
N ARG A 210 8.90 -5.74 16.11
CA ARG A 210 7.85 -5.42 15.12
C ARG A 210 8.21 -4.21 14.23
N ARG A 211 7.35 -3.86 13.26
CA ARG A 211 7.60 -2.87 12.19
C ARG A 211 8.28 -1.57 12.65
N PHE A 212 7.82 -0.98 13.75
CA PHE A 212 8.34 0.28 14.30
C PHE A 212 8.83 0.16 15.75
N ALA A 213 9.25 -1.03 16.15
CA ALA A 213 9.72 -1.25 17.51
C ALA A 213 11.07 -0.57 17.78
N TRP A 214 11.23 -0.05 18.99
CA TRP A 214 12.51 0.34 19.56
C TRP A 214 12.84 -0.62 20.71
N PRO A 215 14.08 -1.12 20.83
CA PRO A 215 15.22 -0.82 19.98
C PRO A 215 15.10 -1.51 18.62
N ARG A 216 15.77 -0.93 17.64
CA ARG A 216 15.73 -1.40 16.28
C ARG A 216 16.67 -2.58 16.09
N LEU A 217 16.22 -3.64 15.43
CA LEU A 217 17.08 -4.76 15.06
C LEU A 217 18.25 -4.27 14.20
N PRO A 218 19.52 -4.49 14.62
CA PRO A 218 20.67 -4.11 13.82
C PRO A 218 20.69 -4.81 12.45
N ASN A 219 21.17 -4.10 11.42
CA ASN A 219 21.18 -4.61 10.04
C ASN A 219 21.97 -5.91 9.87
N MET A 220 23.00 -6.15 10.69
CA MET A 220 23.75 -7.41 10.68
C MET A 220 22.85 -8.64 10.92
N PHE A 221 21.90 -8.55 11.86
CA PHE A 221 20.95 -9.64 12.10
C PHE A 221 19.99 -9.83 10.92
N VAL A 222 19.53 -8.72 10.32
CA VAL A 222 18.72 -8.78 9.10
C VAL A 222 19.51 -9.44 7.96
N LYS A 223 20.78 -9.08 7.78
CA LYS A 223 21.65 -9.63 6.75
C LYS A 223 21.85 -11.14 6.89
N ASN A 224 21.98 -11.62 8.13
CA ASN A 224 22.16 -13.02 8.46
C ASN A 224 20.86 -13.82 8.55
N PHE A 225 19.69 -13.18 8.52
CA PHE A 225 18.39 -13.85 8.56
C PHE A 225 18.13 -14.61 7.25
N LYS A 226 17.96 -15.93 7.33
CA LYS A 226 17.77 -16.84 6.18
C LYS A 226 16.43 -17.58 6.15
N SER A 227 15.56 -17.37 7.15
CA SER A 227 14.29 -18.10 7.28
C SER A 227 13.15 -17.41 6.52
N TYR A 228 13.33 -17.18 5.22
CA TYR A 228 12.32 -16.65 4.33
C TYR A 228 12.48 -17.20 2.92
N ASP A 229 11.37 -17.23 2.17
CA ASP A 229 11.37 -17.65 0.78
C ASP A 229 11.75 -16.49 -0.15
N LEU A 230 13.04 -16.43 -0.52
CA LEU A 230 13.56 -15.43 -1.46
C LEU A 230 12.99 -15.63 -2.87
N THR A 231 12.92 -16.87 -3.33
CA THR A 231 12.40 -17.20 -4.67
C THR A 231 10.93 -16.78 -4.79
N GLY A 232 10.11 -17.07 -3.77
CA GLY A 232 8.72 -16.61 -3.71
C GLY A 232 8.58 -15.07 -3.72
N GLN A 233 9.51 -14.34 -3.10
CA GLN A 233 9.54 -12.87 -3.20
C GLN A 233 9.87 -12.38 -4.62
N ILE A 234 10.84 -13.03 -5.29
CA ILE A 234 11.22 -12.70 -6.67
C ILE A 234 10.05 -12.98 -7.62
N TYR A 235 9.43 -14.16 -7.52
CA TYR A 235 8.26 -14.52 -8.35
C TYR A 235 7.05 -13.62 -8.11
N SER A 236 6.80 -13.20 -6.86
CA SER A 236 5.73 -12.24 -6.58
C SER A 236 5.95 -10.90 -7.27
N TRP A 237 7.19 -10.40 -7.29
CA TRP A 237 7.51 -9.16 -8.00
C TRP A 237 7.45 -9.33 -9.53
N LEU A 238 8.00 -10.42 -10.07
CA LEU A 238 7.98 -10.71 -11.50
C LEU A 238 6.56 -10.89 -12.03
N SER A 239 5.71 -11.63 -11.30
CA SER A 239 4.30 -11.81 -11.64
C SER A 239 3.55 -10.48 -11.66
N ALA A 240 3.84 -9.57 -10.71
CA ALA A 240 3.30 -8.22 -10.74
C ALA A 240 3.71 -7.44 -12.00
N MET A 241 4.97 -7.51 -12.44
CA MET A 241 5.42 -6.85 -13.68
C MET A 241 4.67 -7.39 -14.91
N THR A 242 4.43 -8.70 -14.98
CA THR A 242 3.63 -9.32 -16.03
C THR A 242 2.20 -8.81 -16.03
N ARG A 243 1.54 -8.73 -14.87
CA ARG A 243 0.18 -8.18 -14.75
C ARG A 243 0.12 -6.73 -15.24
N VAL A 244 1.09 -5.90 -14.85
CA VAL A 244 1.16 -4.49 -15.30
C VAL A 244 1.33 -4.40 -16.82
N LYS A 245 2.19 -5.23 -17.42
CA LYS A 245 2.33 -5.29 -18.88
C LYS A 245 1.00 -5.65 -19.55
N LEU A 246 0.31 -6.68 -19.07
CA LEU A 246 -0.97 -7.11 -19.65
C LEU A 246 -2.05 -6.01 -19.51
N LEU A 247 -2.03 -5.26 -18.40
CA LEU A 247 -2.89 -4.08 -18.24
C LEU A 247 -2.55 -2.97 -19.23
N GLN A 248 -1.26 -2.69 -19.47
CA GLN A 248 -0.85 -1.72 -20.50
C GLN A 248 -1.15 -2.20 -21.94
N GLU A 249 -1.07 -3.50 -22.22
CA GLU A 249 -1.50 -4.05 -23.51
C GLU A 249 -3.00 -3.83 -23.76
N LYS A 250 -3.80 -3.79 -22.68
CA LYS A 250 -5.25 -3.60 -22.76
C LYS A 250 -5.68 -2.13 -22.73
N HIS A 251 -5.08 -1.33 -21.86
CA HIS A 251 -5.48 0.05 -21.57
C HIS A 251 -4.45 1.09 -22.06
N GLY A 252 -3.44 0.68 -22.83
CA GLY A 252 -2.38 1.59 -23.29
C GLY A 252 -1.46 2.13 -22.19
N ILE A 253 -0.60 3.07 -22.58
CA ILE A 253 0.46 3.66 -21.74
C ILE A 253 0.17 5.13 -21.39
N ASN A 254 -0.72 5.77 -22.15
CA ASN A 254 -1.06 7.20 -22.06
C ASN A 254 -2.55 7.42 -21.72
N GLU A 255 -3.29 6.35 -21.44
CA GLU A 255 -4.67 6.43 -20.96
C GLU A 255 -4.68 6.51 -19.42
N ASN A 256 -5.84 6.24 -18.85
CA ASN A 256 -6.12 6.16 -17.43
C ASN A 256 -5.36 5.03 -16.67
N PHE A 257 -4.24 4.51 -17.20
CA PHE A 257 -3.34 3.53 -16.55
C PHE A 257 -1.87 3.96 -16.70
N ILE A 258 -1.34 4.64 -15.69
CA ILE A 258 -0.02 5.28 -15.75
C ILE A 258 0.97 4.47 -14.89
N VAL A 259 2.07 4.05 -15.50
CA VAL A 259 3.13 3.31 -14.84
C VAL A 259 4.35 4.23 -14.67
N TYR A 260 4.97 4.22 -13.50
CA TYR A 260 6.18 4.99 -13.25
C TYR A 260 7.17 4.23 -12.38
N ARG A 261 8.45 4.64 -12.43
CA ARG A 261 9.50 4.08 -11.56
C ARG A 261 9.65 4.89 -10.29
N HIS A 262 9.56 4.21 -9.16
CA HIS A 262 9.80 4.79 -7.84
C HIS A 262 11.21 5.39 -7.73
N GLU A 263 12.21 4.73 -8.31
CA GLU A 263 13.59 5.22 -8.29
C GLU A 263 13.72 6.57 -9.02
N ARG A 264 13.05 6.73 -10.18
CA ARG A 264 13.00 8.02 -10.90
C ARG A 264 12.29 9.09 -10.10
N LEU A 265 11.16 8.77 -9.46
CA LEU A 265 10.48 9.72 -8.56
C LEU A 265 11.42 10.22 -7.45
N THR A 266 12.28 9.35 -6.91
CA THR A 266 13.20 9.76 -5.84
C THR A 266 14.47 10.45 -6.32
N SER A 267 14.94 10.19 -7.56
CA SER A 267 16.15 10.80 -8.12
C SER A 267 15.89 12.07 -8.92
N GLU A 268 14.75 12.14 -9.61
CA GLU A 268 14.31 13.23 -10.49
C GLU A 268 12.85 13.63 -10.13
N PRO A 269 12.58 14.07 -8.89
CA PRO A 269 11.21 14.27 -8.41
C PRO A 269 10.44 15.33 -9.19
N ILE A 270 11.08 16.45 -9.55
CA ILE A 270 10.46 17.54 -10.30
C ILE A 270 9.95 17.04 -11.65
N LYS A 271 10.85 16.46 -12.44
CA LYS A 271 10.54 15.94 -13.78
C LYS A 271 9.46 14.85 -13.70
N THR A 272 9.61 13.91 -12.78
CA THR A 272 8.64 12.81 -12.62
C THR A 272 7.25 13.31 -12.22
N MET A 273 7.15 14.27 -11.29
CA MET A 273 5.85 14.82 -10.89
C MET A 273 5.22 15.69 -11.97
N GLN A 274 6.01 16.40 -12.79
CA GLN A 274 5.51 17.11 -13.97
C GLN A 274 4.96 16.15 -15.02
N GLU A 275 5.69 15.06 -15.32
CA GLU A 275 5.25 14.01 -16.25
C GLU A 275 3.95 13.35 -15.76
N LEU A 276 3.87 12.99 -14.47
CA LEU A 276 2.66 12.42 -13.88
C LEU A 276 1.48 13.39 -13.92
N SER A 277 1.69 14.66 -13.56
CA SER A 277 0.62 15.67 -13.57
C SER A 277 0.07 15.89 -14.98
N SER A 278 0.96 15.97 -15.97
CA SER A 278 0.61 16.10 -17.39
C SER A 278 -0.24 14.91 -17.87
N GLN A 279 0.19 13.67 -17.58
CA GLN A 279 -0.53 12.45 -17.95
C GLN A 279 -1.91 12.37 -17.27
N MET A 280 -1.99 12.76 -16.01
CA MET A 280 -3.24 12.80 -15.24
C MET A 280 -4.15 13.99 -15.60
N LYS A 281 -3.68 14.91 -16.46
CA LYS A 281 -4.36 16.16 -16.82
C LYS A 281 -4.73 17.02 -15.60
N ILE A 282 -3.83 17.06 -14.62
CA ILE A 282 -3.90 17.95 -13.45
C ILE A 282 -2.78 18.99 -13.50
N ASN A 283 -2.96 20.10 -12.81
CA ASN A 283 -1.94 21.14 -12.73
C ASN A 283 -0.73 20.64 -11.94
N TYR A 284 0.47 20.96 -12.41
CA TYR A 284 1.65 20.78 -11.59
C TYR A 284 1.72 21.89 -10.53
N GLU A 285 1.82 21.51 -9.26
CA GLU A 285 1.99 22.43 -8.14
C GLU A 285 3.30 22.15 -7.40
N LYS A 286 3.99 23.20 -6.93
CA LYS A 286 5.27 23.03 -6.20
C LYS A 286 5.13 22.18 -4.94
N ILE A 287 3.94 22.17 -4.31
CA ILE A 287 3.62 21.35 -3.14
C ILE A 287 3.77 19.85 -3.41
N LEU A 288 3.71 19.41 -4.68
CA LEU A 288 3.91 18.01 -5.09
C LEU A 288 5.33 17.47 -4.82
N LEU A 289 6.26 18.32 -4.38
CA LEU A 289 7.61 17.94 -3.96
C LEU A 289 7.74 17.79 -2.44
N GLU A 290 6.70 18.18 -1.70
CA GLU A 290 6.66 18.22 -0.25
C GLU A 290 5.65 17.17 0.23
N PRO A 291 6.10 15.98 0.64
CA PRO A 291 5.17 14.95 1.07
C PRO A 291 4.47 15.42 2.35
N THR A 292 3.15 15.49 2.28
CA THR A 292 2.26 15.96 3.34
C THR A 292 1.25 14.89 3.71
N ILE A 293 0.66 15.05 4.89
CA ILE A 293 -0.51 14.31 5.31
C ILE A 293 -1.39 15.25 6.12
N ALA A 294 -2.65 15.38 5.70
CA ALA A 294 -3.57 16.38 6.24
C ALA A 294 -2.99 17.81 6.12
N GLY A 295 -2.25 18.10 5.04
CA GLY A 295 -1.59 19.39 4.82
C GLY A 295 -0.37 19.66 5.72
N HIS A 296 0.04 18.72 6.57
CA HIS A 296 1.22 18.84 7.42
C HIS A 296 2.40 18.04 6.87
N ASN A 297 3.62 18.55 7.08
CA ASN A 297 4.86 17.87 6.68
C ASN A 297 4.91 16.42 7.19
N TRP A 298 5.07 15.48 6.26
CA TRP A 298 5.08 14.06 6.58
C TRP A 298 6.49 13.56 6.92
N LEU A 299 6.65 13.00 8.12
CA LEU A 299 7.81 12.21 8.49
C LEU A 299 7.58 10.75 8.07
N GLY A 300 8.16 10.36 6.94
CA GLY A 300 7.89 9.10 6.25
C GLY A 300 8.00 7.86 7.13
N ASN A 301 6.99 6.98 7.07
CA ASN A 301 6.92 5.71 7.79
C ASN A 301 7.77 4.62 7.12
N SER A 302 9.10 4.79 7.13
CA SER A 302 10.03 3.83 6.50
C SER A 302 10.51 2.76 7.46
N GLN A 303 10.71 1.55 6.91
CA GLN A 303 11.41 0.46 7.60
C GLN A 303 12.84 0.86 7.99
N TYR A 304 13.40 1.94 7.42
CA TYR A 304 14.76 2.43 7.71
C TYR A 304 14.81 3.70 8.58
N GLY A 305 13.67 4.29 8.97
CA GLY A 305 13.61 5.34 9.99
C GLY A 305 12.61 6.43 9.62
N PRO A 306 12.53 7.52 10.40
CA PRO A 306 11.88 8.73 9.93
C PRO A 306 12.62 9.26 8.69
N LEU A 307 11.85 9.74 7.72
CA LEU A 307 12.38 10.38 6.52
C LEU A 307 11.72 11.74 6.37
N LYS A 308 12.52 12.77 6.11
CA LYS A 308 12.03 14.10 5.77
C LYS A 308 12.10 14.26 4.26
N GLY A 309 10.98 14.65 3.64
CA GLY A 309 10.91 14.87 2.20
C GLY A 309 11.11 13.60 1.36
N ILE A 310 11.55 13.80 0.11
CA ILE A 310 11.85 12.74 -0.84
C ILE A 310 13.30 12.28 -0.63
N SER A 311 13.52 10.98 -0.40
CA SER A 311 14.86 10.44 -0.14
C SER A 311 15.28 9.39 -1.16
N ASN A 312 16.36 9.66 -1.88
CA ASN A 312 16.99 8.69 -2.79
C ASN A 312 17.89 7.67 -2.05
N ASN A 313 18.21 7.88 -0.77
CA ASN A 313 19.16 7.01 -0.06
C ASN A 313 18.59 5.62 0.27
N ILE A 314 17.27 5.45 0.24
CA ILE A 314 16.61 4.18 0.56
C ILE A 314 16.92 3.11 -0.49
N SER A 315 17.01 3.50 -1.76
CA SER A 315 17.33 2.60 -2.87
C SER A 315 18.69 1.93 -2.69
N LYS A 316 19.60 2.54 -1.92
CA LYS A 316 20.96 2.03 -1.64
C LYS A 316 21.07 1.16 -0.38
N ASN A 317 20.01 1.05 0.42
CA ASN A 317 20.07 0.32 1.70
C ASN A 317 20.04 -1.21 1.55
N TYR A 318 19.75 -1.75 0.37
CA TYR A 318 19.69 -3.21 0.18
C TYR A 318 21.02 -3.89 0.54
N SER A 319 22.17 -3.28 0.26
CA SER A 319 23.50 -3.84 0.54
C SER A 319 23.77 -4.06 2.04
N LYS A 320 23.06 -3.31 2.90
CA LYS A 320 23.14 -3.45 4.37
C LYS A 320 22.37 -4.66 4.88
N VAL A 321 21.41 -5.18 4.13
CA VAL A 321 20.46 -6.21 4.60
C VAL A 321 20.39 -7.46 3.71
N LEU A 322 20.84 -7.38 2.46
CA LEU A 322 21.02 -8.52 1.57
C LEU A 322 22.48 -8.97 1.61
N ASN A 323 22.70 -10.27 1.58
CA ASN A 323 24.00 -10.89 1.41
C ASN A 323 24.31 -11.10 -0.09
N ASN A 324 25.56 -11.47 -0.41
CA ASN A 324 26.01 -11.56 -1.79
C ASN A 324 25.32 -12.69 -2.57
N ASP A 325 24.99 -13.80 -1.92
CA ASP A 325 24.34 -14.94 -2.57
C ASP A 325 22.88 -14.59 -2.93
N GLU A 326 22.19 -13.89 -2.04
CA GLU A 326 20.85 -13.34 -2.30
C GLU A 326 20.87 -12.36 -3.47
N ILE A 327 21.86 -11.44 -3.50
CA ILE A 327 22.00 -10.47 -4.60
C ILE A 327 22.25 -11.19 -5.93
N LYS A 328 23.16 -12.18 -5.95
CA LYS A 328 23.45 -12.98 -7.15
C LYS A 328 22.21 -13.71 -7.65
N LEU A 329 21.44 -14.33 -6.75
CA LEU A 329 20.21 -15.04 -7.12
C LEU A 329 19.15 -14.09 -7.68
N ILE A 330 18.96 -12.93 -7.05
CA ILE A 330 18.03 -11.91 -7.57
C ILE A 330 18.44 -11.49 -8.98
N GLN A 331 19.72 -11.18 -9.19
CA GLN A 331 20.24 -10.80 -10.51
C GLN A 331 20.02 -11.93 -11.52
N SER A 332 20.47 -13.14 -11.23
CA SER A 332 20.35 -14.28 -12.16
C SER A 332 18.91 -14.55 -12.61
N MET A 333 17.92 -14.25 -11.76
CA MET A 333 16.50 -14.46 -12.06
C MET A 333 15.79 -13.26 -12.70
N THR A 334 16.36 -12.05 -12.68
CA THR A 334 15.64 -10.83 -13.06
C THR A 334 16.34 -9.95 -14.08
N THR A 335 17.65 -10.12 -14.30
CA THR A 335 18.46 -9.27 -15.19
C THR A 335 17.83 -9.09 -16.57
N GLU A 336 17.35 -10.17 -17.20
CA GLU A 336 16.79 -10.12 -18.55
C GLU A 336 15.66 -9.09 -18.71
N LEU A 337 14.77 -9.00 -17.72
CA LEU A 337 13.69 -8.00 -17.67
C LEU A 337 14.20 -6.65 -17.19
N THR A 338 15.02 -6.64 -16.14
CA THR A 338 15.41 -5.40 -15.47
C THR A 338 16.32 -4.51 -16.31
N ASP A 339 17.11 -5.09 -17.21
CA ASP A 339 18.01 -4.34 -18.09
C ASP A 339 17.24 -3.39 -19.01
N ASP A 340 16.08 -3.83 -19.54
CA ASP A 340 15.22 -2.96 -20.36
C ASP A 340 14.36 -2.05 -19.47
N LEU A 341 13.76 -2.62 -18.42
CA LEU A 341 12.84 -1.91 -17.53
C LEU A 341 13.50 -0.70 -16.86
N TYR A 342 14.76 -0.83 -16.44
CA TYR A 342 15.44 0.21 -15.69
C TYR A 342 15.98 1.34 -16.57
N GLN A 343 15.86 1.26 -17.89
CA GLN A 343 16.16 2.38 -18.80
C GLN A 343 14.93 3.23 -19.13
N GLN A 344 13.73 2.76 -18.80
CA GLN A 344 12.47 3.43 -19.14
C GLN A 344 12.30 4.78 -18.40
N THR A 345 11.65 5.72 -19.08
CA THR A 345 11.23 7.03 -18.54
C THR A 345 9.83 6.94 -17.92
N THR A 346 9.26 8.07 -17.46
CA THR A 346 7.86 8.13 -17.04
C THR A 346 7.04 8.78 -18.17
N PRO A 347 5.88 8.21 -18.57
CA PRO A 347 5.39 6.89 -18.17
C PRO A 347 6.29 5.76 -18.69
N VAL A 348 6.33 4.66 -17.94
CA VAL A 348 7.05 3.44 -18.32
C VAL A 348 6.24 2.69 -19.36
N ASP A 349 6.84 2.31 -20.48
CA ASP A 349 6.22 1.48 -21.49
C ASP A 349 6.71 0.02 -21.39
N LEU A 350 5.96 -0.83 -20.69
CA LEU A 350 6.25 -2.26 -20.64
C LEU A 350 5.80 -3.01 -21.90
N THR A 351 4.99 -2.40 -22.77
CA THR A 351 4.57 -3.01 -24.03
C THR A 351 5.74 -3.09 -25.02
N SER A 352 6.65 -2.13 -24.96
CA SER A 352 7.91 -2.10 -25.73
C SER A 352 8.88 -3.24 -25.40
N ILE A 353 8.78 -3.82 -24.21
CA ILE A 353 9.65 -4.91 -23.75
C ILE A 353 9.10 -6.25 -24.25
N SER A 354 9.97 -7.09 -24.82
CA SER A 354 9.60 -8.43 -25.33
C SER A 354 8.86 -9.27 -24.28
N SER A 355 7.71 -9.83 -24.65
CA SER A 355 6.89 -10.68 -23.77
C SER A 355 7.62 -11.92 -23.25
N LYS A 356 8.65 -12.40 -23.95
CA LYS A 356 9.49 -13.53 -23.51
C LYS A 356 10.25 -13.25 -22.22
N LYS A 357 10.50 -11.98 -21.90
CA LYS A 357 11.20 -11.54 -20.69
C LYS A 357 10.30 -11.49 -19.45
N PHE A 358 8.99 -11.68 -19.62
CA PHE A 358 8.02 -11.59 -18.54
C PHE A 358 7.67 -12.97 -17.99
N PHE A 359 7.73 -13.09 -16.67
CA PHE A 359 7.45 -14.32 -15.94
C PHE A 359 6.00 -14.76 -16.12
N ASP A 360 5.80 -16.03 -16.50
CA ASP A 360 4.48 -16.63 -16.73
C ASP A 360 3.58 -15.83 -17.68
N TYR A 361 4.14 -15.07 -18.64
CA TYR A 361 3.37 -14.19 -19.50
C TYR A 361 2.24 -14.92 -20.23
N LYS A 362 2.54 -16.05 -20.87
CA LYS A 362 1.54 -16.85 -21.60
C LYS A 362 0.41 -17.30 -20.67
N TYR A 363 0.76 -17.87 -19.52
CA TYR A 363 -0.22 -18.36 -18.55
C TYR A 363 -1.12 -17.24 -18.04
N GLN A 364 -0.54 -16.12 -17.60
CA GLN A 364 -1.32 -14.98 -17.12
C GLN A 364 -2.19 -14.36 -18.23
N LYS A 365 -1.71 -14.35 -19.47
CA LYS A 365 -2.47 -13.85 -20.63
C LYS A 365 -3.66 -14.76 -20.97
N ASP A 366 -3.44 -16.07 -20.99
CA ASP A 366 -4.48 -17.07 -21.30
C ASP A 366 -5.65 -16.99 -20.31
N TYR A 367 -5.38 -16.68 -19.03
CA TYR A 367 -6.39 -16.55 -17.98
C TYR A 367 -6.73 -15.10 -17.61
N PHE A 368 -6.24 -14.10 -18.35
CA PHE A 368 -6.39 -12.68 -17.98
C PHE A 368 -7.84 -12.23 -17.84
N LYS A 369 -8.76 -12.86 -18.60
CA LYS A 369 -10.20 -12.59 -18.59
C LYS A 369 -10.99 -13.49 -17.65
N ASP A 370 -10.37 -14.52 -17.07
CA ASP A 370 -11.01 -15.46 -16.14
C ASP A 370 -10.72 -15.01 -14.70
N GLU A 371 -11.67 -14.25 -14.13
CA GLU A 371 -11.52 -13.61 -12.82
C GLU A 371 -11.16 -14.60 -11.70
N ALA A 372 -11.80 -15.77 -11.70
CA ALA A 372 -11.57 -16.79 -10.68
C ALA A 372 -10.17 -17.39 -10.79
N LYS A 373 -9.75 -17.79 -12.00
CA LYS A 373 -8.43 -18.40 -12.22
C LYS A 373 -7.31 -17.41 -11.98
N ILE A 374 -7.44 -16.16 -12.47
CA ILE A 374 -6.39 -15.17 -12.30
C ILE A 374 -6.26 -14.72 -10.84
N SER A 375 -7.37 -14.58 -10.13
CA SER A 375 -7.38 -14.28 -8.69
C SER A 375 -6.74 -15.40 -7.88
N LEU A 376 -7.07 -16.66 -8.17
CA LEU A 376 -6.43 -17.81 -7.52
C LEU A 376 -4.93 -17.84 -7.79
N TYR A 377 -4.50 -17.60 -9.04
CA TYR A 377 -3.08 -17.51 -9.39
C TYR A 377 -2.36 -16.44 -8.58
N TYR A 378 -2.89 -15.21 -8.53
CA TYR A 378 -2.28 -14.13 -7.76
C TYR A 378 -2.29 -14.41 -6.26
N SER A 379 -3.31 -15.07 -5.74
CA SER A 379 -3.35 -15.51 -4.35
C SER A 379 -2.23 -16.49 -4.02
N LEU A 380 -2.04 -17.51 -4.83
CA LEU A 380 -1.00 -18.51 -4.62
C LEU A 380 0.40 -17.90 -4.72
N VAL A 381 0.63 -17.07 -5.75
CA VAL A 381 1.92 -16.37 -5.95
C VAL A 381 2.21 -15.39 -4.80
N ASN A 382 1.20 -14.70 -4.27
CA ASN A 382 1.39 -13.75 -3.16
C ASN A 382 1.41 -14.43 -1.77
N ALA A 383 0.88 -15.64 -1.63
CA ALA A 383 0.97 -16.41 -0.39
C ALA A 383 2.40 -16.90 -0.14
N SER A 384 3.10 -17.36 -1.19
CA SER A 384 4.46 -17.91 -1.09
C SER A 384 5.47 -16.92 -0.51
N LYS A 385 5.36 -15.62 -0.84
CA LYS A 385 6.27 -14.56 -0.35
C LYS A 385 6.26 -14.37 1.17
N ARG A 386 5.23 -14.88 1.87
CA ARG A 386 5.12 -14.87 3.32
C ARG A 386 5.45 -16.21 3.97
N SER A 387 5.78 -17.22 3.19
CA SER A 387 6.23 -18.51 3.71
C SER A 387 7.57 -18.34 4.44
N MET A 388 7.72 -19.07 5.54
CA MET A 388 8.96 -19.16 6.28
C MET A 388 9.50 -20.56 6.10
N THR A 389 10.77 -20.68 5.73
CA THR A 389 11.44 -21.98 5.69
C THR A 389 11.63 -22.47 7.12
N ILE A 390 10.99 -23.59 7.46
CA ILE A 390 11.19 -24.25 8.75
C ILE A 390 12.52 -25.00 8.69
N LYS A 391 13.43 -24.66 9.60
CA LYS A 391 14.74 -25.29 9.74
C LYS A 391 15.00 -25.62 11.21
N THR A 392 16.01 -26.45 11.48
CA THR A 392 16.50 -26.66 12.83
C THR A 392 16.89 -25.33 13.46
N VAL A 393 16.65 -25.21 14.77
CA VAL A 393 16.84 -23.97 15.51
C VAL A 393 18.30 -23.53 15.42
N GLU A 394 18.56 -22.43 14.73
CA GLU A 394 19.90 -21.87 14.63
C GLU A 394 20.38 -21.33 15.98
N LYS A 395 21.70 -21.30 16.22
CA LYS A 395 22.29 -20.76 17.46
C LYS A 395 21.82 -19.33 17.78
N TYR A 396 21.47 -18.55 16.76
CA TYR A 396 20.95 -17.18 16.90
C TYR A 396 19.50 -17.10 17.41
N ALA A 397 18.77 -18.21 17.53
CA ALA A 397 17.40 -18.20 18.06
C ALA A 397 17.34 -17.77 19.53
N VAL A 398 18.36 -18.08 20.33
CA VAL A 398 18.47 -17.59 21.71
C VAL A 398 18.54 -16.06 21.71
N ILE A 399 19.31 -15.47 20.79
CA ILE A 399 19.38 -14.01 20.63
C ILE A 399 18.02 -13.44 20.21
N ALA A 400 17.26 -14.13 19.35
CA ALA A 400 15.90 -13.72 19.00
C ALA A 400 14.97 -13.67 20.22
N VAL A 401 15.03 -14.67 21.10
CA VAL A 401 14.25 -14.68 22.35
C VAL A 401 14.66 -13.53 23.28
N LEU A 402 15.96 -13.39 23.54
CA LEU A 402 16.48 -12.33 24.41
C LEU A 402 16.14 -10.94 23.87
N PHE A 403 16.33 -10.72 22.57
CA PHE A 403 16.01 -9.45 21.93
C PHE A 403 14.51 -9.17 21.93
N SER A 404 13.66 -10.18 21.71
CA SER A 404 12.21 -10.05 21.80
C SER A 404 11.75 -9.66 23.22
N ILE A 405 12.36 -10.24 24.26
CA ILE A 405 12.09 -9.86 25.66
C ILE A 405 12.51 -8.42 25.91
N TYR A 406 13.73 -8.05 25.49
CA TYR A 406 14.24 -6.69 25.63
C TYR A 406 13.35 -5.65 24.94
N VAL A 407 12.97 -5.88 23.68
CA VAL A 407 12.01 -5.03 22.95
C VAL A 407 10.70 -4.90 23.71
N ARG A 408 10.16 -6.00 24.24
CA ARG A 408 8.90 -5.99 24.99
C ARG A 408 8.99 -5.13 26.25
N ILE A 409 10.08 -5.25 27.01
CA ILE A 409 10.33 -4.44 28.22
C ILE A 409 10.38 -2.95 27.85
N MET A 410 11.15 -2.59 26.81
CA MET A 410 11.28 -1.20 26.37
C MET A 410 9.95 -0.58 25.89
N HIS A 411 8.98 -1.41 25.48
CA HIS A 411 7.67 -0.96 25.07
C HIS A 411 6.61 -0.92 26.19
N ILE A 412 6.89 -1.38 27.41
CA ILE A 412 5.95 -1.30 28.54
C ILE A 412 5.42 0.13 28.75
N PRO A 413 6.26 1.19 28.81
CA PRO A 413 5.76 2.56 29.01
C PRO A 413 4.80 3.00 27.90
N ARG A 414 5.10 2.63 26.64
CA ARG A 414 4.23 2.90 25.50
C ARG A 414 2.89 2.17 25.64
N MET A 415 2.90 0.90 26.04
CA MET A 415 1.65 0.12 26.21
C MET A 415 0.77 0.70 27.33
N ILE A 416 1.39 1.12 28.44
CA ILE A 416 0.70 1.84 29.53
C ILE A 416 0.09 3.15 28.99
N LYS A 417 0.87 3.93 28.22
CA LYS A 417 0.40 5.17 27.61
C LYS A 417 -0.80 4.95 26.68
N ILE A 418 -0.76 3.95 25.80
CA ILE A 418 -1.86 3.62 24.90
C ILE A 418 -3.10 3.17 25.68
N LYS A 419 -2.93 2.43 26.79
CA LYS A 419 -4.04 1.88 27.58
C LYS A 419 -4.79 2.93 28.41
N TYR A 420 -4.05 3.87 29.01
CA TYR A 420 -4.63 4.85 29.95
C TYR A 420 -4.75 6.26 29.37
N PHE A 421 -4.04 6.57 28.29
CA PHE A 421 -4.01 7.88 27.65
C PHE A 421 -4.23 7.75 26.14
N ASN A 422 -5.41 7.24 25.76
CA ASN A 422 -5.79 6.88 24.39
C ASN A 422 -5.55 7.99 23.36
N LYS A 423 -5.57 9.26 23.79
CA LYS A 423 -5.34 10.47 22.98
C LYS A 423 -3.86 10.81 22.73
N THR A 424 -2.92 10.04 23.28
CA THR A 424 -1.50 10.40 23.29
C THR A 424 -0.56 9.22 22.96
N GLY A 425 -1.14 8.03 22.76
CA GLY A 425 -0.44 6.79 22.51
C GLY A 425 -0.35 6.45 21.02
N LYS A 426 0.88 6.20 20.53
CA LYS A 426 1.12 5.78 19.14
C LYS A 426 0.97 4.27 18.98
N GLN A 427 0.00 3.84 18.19
CA GLN A 427 -0.22 2.43 17.89
C GLN A 427 0.83 1.94 16.87
N ASN A 428 1.54 0.87 17.22
CA ASN A 428 2.39 0.16 16.27
C ASN A 428 1.50 -0.87 15.60
N TYR A 429 1.03 -0.63 14.39
CA TYR A 429 0.46 -1.71 13.60
C TYR A 429 1.58 -2.65 13.16
N THR A 430 1.37 -3.95 13.36
CA THR A 430 2.44 -4.96 13.36
C THR A 430 2.58 -5.70 12.05
#